data_AF-X1KMJ6-F1
#
_entry.id   AF-X1KMJ6-F1
#
_cell.length_a   1.000
_cell.length_b   1.000
_cell.length_c   1.000
_cell.angle_alpha   90.00
_cell.angle_beta   90.00
_cell.angle_gamma   90.00
#
_symmetry.space_group_name_H-M   'P 1'
#
loop_
_entity.id
_entity.type
_entity.pdbx_description
1 polymer ?
#
loop_
_entity_poly.entity_id
_entity_poly.type
_entity_poly.pdbx_seq_one_letter_code
_entity_poly.pdbx_strand_id
1 'polypeptide(L)'
;MRNELDFAEHSHLLGEGLFADKVILALSKFSETQQLGEQEIEALEKAKDFLSKVIEGGNFSTGVFSARDMASAQAFTHAVNSVSIRVSSKADFLRYVDELQSTVTKIFANENISDDEFAQVDAFFSRYGRMQFQRSRAKLESV
;
A
#
# COMPACT_ATOMS: atom_id res chain seq x y z
N MET A 1 -18.31 5.47 -13.37
CA MET A 1 -18.08 4.30 -14.24
C MET A 1 -16.63 4.08 -14.64
N ARG A 2 -15.81 5.07 -15.05
CA ARG A 2 -14.38 4.81 -15.38
C ARG A 2 -13.51 4.58 -14.13
N ASN A 3 -13.74 5.33 -13.05
CA ASN A 3 -12.95 5.23 -11.80
C ASN A 3 -13.22 3.96 -10.98
N GLU A 4 -14.37 3.30 -11.17
CA GLU A 4 -14.75 2.08 -10.42
C GLU A 4 -14.06 0.82 -10.94
N LEU A 5 -13.86 0.74 -12.27
CA LEU A 5 -13.12 -0.35 -12.93
C LEU A 5 -11.61 -0.27 -12.61
N ASP A 6 -11.05 0.94 -12.66
CA ASP A 6 -9.68 1.20 -12.25
C ASP A 6 -9.43 0.76 -10.79
N PHE A 7 -10.36 1.04 -9.87
CA PHE A 7 -10.20 0.65 -8.47
C PHE A 7 -10.30 -0.87 -8.24
N ALA A 8 -11.23 -1.57 -8.89
CA ALA A 8 -11.37 -3.02 -8.76
C ALA A 8 -10.16 -3.77 -9.33
N GLU A 9 -9.60 -3.29 -10.44
CA GLU A 9 -8.39 -3.85 -11.06
C GLU A 9 -7.15 -3.62 -10.17
N HIS A 10 -7.07 -2.47 -9.49
CA HIS A 10 -5.95 -2.17 -8.61
C HIS A 10 -6.11 -2.82 -7.23
N SER A 11 -7.35 -2.95 -6.74
CA SER A 11 -7.71 -3.75 -5.56
C SER A 11 -7.54 -5.26 -5.78
N HIS A 12 -7.56 -5.70 -7.04
CA HIS A 12 -7.20 -7.05 -7.44
C HIS A 12 -5.69 -7.29 -7.25
N LEU A 13 -4.84 -6.37 -7.73
CA LEU A 13 -3.38 -6.39 -7.49
C LEU A 13 -3.03 -6.39 -5.99
N LEU A 14 -3.83 -5.68 -5.20
CA LEU A 14 -3.73 -5.64 -3.73
C LEU A 14 -4.10 -6.94 -3.02
N GLY A 15 -4.93 -7.78 -3.64
CA GLY A 15 -5.43 -9.01 -3.03
C GLY A 15 -4.49 -10.20 -3.16
N GLU A 16 -3.45 -10.06 -3.96
CA GLU A 16 -2.36 -11.02 -4.09
C GLU A 16 -1.22 -10.54 -3.19
N GLY A 17 -1.07 -11.13 -2.00
CA GLY A 17 -0.04 -10.74 -1.01
C GLY A 17 1.38 -10.55 -1.59
N LEU A 18 1.65 -11.17 -2.74
CA LEU A 18 2.82 -10.99 -3.59
C LEU A 18 3.18 -9.52 -3.90
N PHE A 19 2.20 -8.62 -3.99
CA PHE A 19 2.46 -7.21 -4.26
C PHE A 19 3.23 -6.54 -3.11
N ALA A 20 2.76 -6.72 -1.87
CA ALA A 20 3.44 -6.16 -0.70
C ALA A 20 4.83 -6.75 -0.53
N ASP A 21 4.99 -8.05 -0.78
CA ASP A 21 6.29 -8.73 -0.69
C ASP A 21 7.29 -8.17 -1.71
N LYS A 22 6.86 -7.89 -2.95
CA LYS A 22 7.71 -7.24 -3.97
C LYS A 22 8.15 -5.84 -3.55
N VAL A 23 7.27 -5.07 -2.92
CA VAL A 23 7.59 -3.74 -2.40
C VAL A 23 8.61 -3.85 -1.26
N ILE A 24 8.42 -4.77 -0.32
CA ILE A 24 9.36 -4.99 0.80
C ILE A 24 10.75 -5.40 0.27
N LEU A 25 10.81 -6.29 -0.72
CA LEU A 25 12.08 -6.67 -1.36
C LEU A 25 12.77 -5.46 -2.03
N ALA A 26 12.02 -4.61 -2.70
CA ALA A 26 12.53 -3.38 -3.29
C ALA A 26 13.08 -2.41 -2.23
N LEU A 27 12.36 -2.23 -1.12
CA LEU A 27 12.78 -1.39 0.00
C LEU A 27 14.06 -1.93 0.65
N SER A 28 14.14 -3.22 0.94
CA SER A 28 15.35 -3.85 1.51
C SER A 28 16.57 -3.64 0.62
N LYS A 29 16.42 -3.83 -0.69
CA LYS A 29 17.51 -3.62 -1.64
C LYS A 29 17.95 -2.16 -1.71
N PHE A 30 16.99 -1.23 -1.69
CA PHE A 30 17.29 0.20 -1.60
C PHE A 30 18.07 0.54 -0.32
N SER A 31 17.66 0.01 0.83
CA SER A 31 18.35 0.23 2.10
C SER A 31 19.79 -0.29 2.11
N GLU A 32 20.05 -1.43 1.45
CA GLU A 32 21.37 -2.05 1.42
C GLU A 32 22.32 -1.42 0.40
N THR A 33 21.78 -1.02 -0.76
CA THR A 33 22.61 -0.70 -1.93
C THR A 33 22.35 0.68 -2.54
N GLN A 34 21.25 1.33 -2.18
CA GLN A 34 20.69 2.51 -2.85
C GLN A 34 20.53 2.36 -4.37
N GLN A 35 20.52 1.11 -4.87
CA GLN A 35 20.36 0.81 -6.28
C GLN A 35 19.14 -0.08 -6.50
N LEU A 36 18.25 0.37 -7.36
CA LEU A 36 17.05 -0.35 -7.76
C LEU A 36 17.24 -0.91 -9.16
N GLY A 37 16.93 -2.20 -9.35
CA GLY A 37 16.80 -2.80 -10.67
C GLY A 37 15.38 -2.61 -11.22
N GLU A 38 15.19 -3.04 -12.46
CA GLU A 38 13.92 -2.86 -13.19
C GLU A 38 12.69 -3.42 -12.44
N GLN A 39 12.83 -4.60 -11.83
CA GLN A 39 11.74 -5.23 -11.08
C GLN A 39 11.39 -4.48 -9.78
N GLU A 40 12.39 -3.94 -9.09
CA GLU A 40 12.16 -3.16 -7.87
C GLU A 40 11.54 -1.81 -8.20
N ILE A 41 11.96 -1.19 -9.30
CA ILE A 41 11.35 0.02 -9.85
C ILE A 41 9.86 -0.25 -10.17
N GLU A 42 9.55 -1.30 -10.92
CA GLU A 42 8.17 -1.65 -11.27
C GLU A 42 7.29 -1.86 -10.02
N ALA A 43 7.84 -2.49 -8.98
CA ALA A 43 7.13 -2.70 -7.71
C ALA A 43 6.83 -1.38 -7.00
N LEU A 44 7.80 -0.46 -6.93
CA LEU A 44 7.66 0.84 -6.29
C LEU A 44 6.77 1.80 -7.09
N GLU A 45 6.79 1.74 -8.43
CA GLU A 45 5.86 2.48 -9.29
C GLU A 45 4.42 2.05 -9.03
N LYS A 46 4.16 0.74 -8.98
CA LYS A 46 2.84 0.21 -8.63
C LYS A 46 2.42 0.61 -7.21
N ALA A 47 3.35 0.68 -6.26
CA ALA A 47 3.10 1.21 -4.91
C ALA A 47 2.69 2.68 -4.92
N LYS A 48 3.43 3.53 -5.65
CA LYS A 48 3.10 4.95 -5.81
C LYS A 48 1.72 5.15 -6.43
N ASP A 49 1.44 4.45 -7.53
CA ASP A 49 0.18 4.56 -8.25
C ASP A 49 -1.00 4.07 -7.40
N PHE A 50 -0.79 2.99 -6.64
CA PHE A 50 -1.76 2.51 -5.68
C PHE A 50 -2.10 3.56 -4.62
N LEU A 51 -1.09 4.16 -3.98
CA LEU A 51 -1.29 5.19 -2.96
C LEU A 51 -1.98 6.44 -3.55
N SER A 52 -1.60 6.86 -4.78
CA SER A 52 -2.28 7.95 -5.50
C SER A 52 -3.77 7.67 -5.67
N LYS A 53 -4.11 6.44 -6.08
CA LYS A 53 -5.51 6.03 -6.28
C LYS A 53 -6.30 5.97 -4.97
N VAL A 54 -5.67 5.67 -3.84
CA VAL A 54 -6.31 5.76 -2.52
C VAL A 54 -6.63 7.21 -2.16
N ILE A 55 -5.75 8.16 -2.50
CA ILE A 55 -5.96 9.59 -2.28
C ILE A 55 -7.07 10.12 -3.20
N GLU A 56 -6.98 9.85 -4.50
CA GLU A 56 -7.98 10.24 -5.52
C GLU A 56 -9.35 9.60 -5.26
N GLY A 57 -9.34 8.34 -4.81
CA GLY A 57 -10.49 7.53 -4.44
C GLY A 57 -11.02 7.80 -3.03
N GLY A 58 -10.61 8.91 -2.39
CA GLY A 58 -10.99 9.33 -1.03
C GLY A 58 -12.50 9.45 -0.73
N ASN A 59 -13.37 8.98 -1.62
CA ASN A 59 -14.77 8.65 -1.36
C ASN A 59 -14.95 7.14 -1.07
N PHE A 60 -14.23 6.62 -0.07
CA PHE A 60 -14.56 5.35 0.60
C PHE A 60 -16.02 5.31 1.14
N SER A 61 -16.71 6.45 1.16
CA SER A 61 -18.08 6.61 1.66
C SER A 61 -19.19 6.55 0.59
N THR A 62 -18.90 6.41 -0.71
CA THR A 62 -19.96 6.50 -1.75
C THR A 62 -20.01 5.37 -2.79
N GLY A 63 -19.15 4.35 -2.73
CA GLY A 63 -19.09 3.28 -3.72
C GLY A 63 -19.67 1.96 -3.22
N VAL A 64 -20.50 1.30 -4.04
CA VAL A 64 -20.90 -0.10 -3.81
C VAL A 64 -19.66 -0.98 -4.00
N PHE A 65 -18.98 -1.30 -2.91
CA PHE A 65 -17.80 -2.18 -2.94
C PHE A 65 -18.23 -3.65 -3.06
N SER A 66 -17.48 -4.43 -3.83
CA SER A 66 -17.58 -5.89 -3.71
C SER A 66 -17.08 -6.32 -2.32
N ALA A 67 -17.52 -7.47 -1.81
CA ALA A 67 -17.04 -8.00 -0.52
C ALA A 67 -15.50 -8.16 -0.48
N ARG A 68 -14.87 -8.40 -1.63
CA ARG A 68 -13.41 -8.50 -1.78
C ARG A 68 -12.72 -7.14 -1.64
N ASP A 69 -13.30 -6.09 -2.23
CA ASP A 69 -12.76 -4.73 -2.16
C ASP A 69 -12.90 -4.15 -0.76
N MET A 70 -14.00 -4.45 -0.07
CA MET A 70 -14.16 -4.12 1.35
C MET A 70 -13.09 -4.79 2.22
N ALA A 71 -12.73 -6.04 1.95
CA ALA A 71 -11.70 -6.75 2.70
C ALA A 71 -10.29 -6.19 2.47
N SER A 72 -9.96 -5.77 1.24
CA SER A 72 -8.68 -5.10 0.96
C SER A 72 -8.62 -3.69 1.57
N ALA A 73 -9.73 -2.94 1.53
CA ALA A 73 -9.86 -1.65 2.21
C ALA A 73 -9.73 -1.79 3.74
N GLN A 74 -10.28 -2.86 4.33
CA GLN A 74 -10.10 -3.19 5.75
C GLN A 74 -8.64 -3.52 6.09
N ALA A 75 -7.97 -4.35 5.30
CA ALA A 75 -6.54 -4.66 5.51
C ALA A 75 -5.67 -3.40 5.42
N PHE A 76 -5.97 -2.51 4.46
CA PHE A 76 -5.31 -1.22 4.32
C PHE A 76 -5.56 -0.31 5.54
N THR A 77 -6.83 -0.14 5.93
CA THR A 77 -7.23 0.67 7.10
C THR A 77 -6.57 0.14 8.37
N HIS A 78 -6.50 -1.18 8.53
CA HIS A 78 -5.82 -1.81 9.66
C HIS A 78 -4.31 -1.58 9.62
N ALA A 79 -3.66 -1.66 8.45
CA ALA A 79 -2.24 -1.33 8.32
C ALA A 79 -1.99 0.12 8.75
N VAL A 80 -2.77 1.08 8.26
CA VAL A 80 -2.69 2.51 8.64
C VAL A 80 -2.87 2.72 10.15
N ASN A 81 -3.96 2.20 10.73
CA ASN A 81 -4.26 2.37 12.16
C ASN A 81 -3.23 1.69 13.08
N SER A 82 -2.53 0.68 12.58
CA SER A 82 -1.55 -0.05 13.36
C SER A 82 -0.17 0.62 13.38
N VAL A 83 0.17 1.40 12.35
CA VAL A 83 1.46 2.10 12.22
C VAL A 83 1.40 3.50 12.84
N SER A 84 0.20 4.11 12.91
CA SER A 84 0.04 5.46 13.41
C SER A 84 -1.04 5.58 14.49
N ILE A 85 -0.63 6.00 15.69
CA ILE A 85 -1.53 6.44 16.77
C ILE A 85 -2.27 7.75 16.39
N ARG A 86 -1.86 8.42 15.29
CA ARG A 86 -2.31 9.77 14.90
C ARG A 86 -3.45 9.81 13.89
N VAL A 87 -3.92 8.67 13.38
CA VAL A 87 -5.04 8.67 12.42
C VAL A 87 -6.36 8.66 13.18
N SER A 88 -6.88 9.85 13.44
CA SER A 88 -8.15 10.06 14.16
C SER A 88 -9.30 10.53 13.26
N SER A 89 -8.97 10.94 12.04
CA SER A 89 -9.90 11.52 11.09
C SER A 89 -9.60 11.10 9.64
N LYS A 90 -10.56 11.28 8.75
CA LYS A 90 -10.37 11.09 7.29
C LYS A 90 -9.25 11.97 6.73
N ALA A 91 -9.09 13.19 7.24
CA ALA A 91 -8.03 14.11 6.82
C ALA A 91 -6.64 13.60 7.25
N ASP A 92 -6.52 13.07 8.48
CA ASP A 92 -5.29 12.45 8.96
C ASP A 92 -4.92 11.22 8.16
N PHE A 93 -5.92 10.40 7.81
CA PHE A 93 -5.74 9.24 6.95
C PHE A 93 -5.19 9.64 5.58
N LEU A 94 -5.84 10.58 4.88
CA LEU A 94 -5.41 11.01 3.55
C LEU A 94 -4.01 11.62 3.57
N ARG A 95 -3.70 12.42 4.60
CA ARG A 95 -2.36 12.97 4.81
C ARG A 95 -1.31 11.88 5.03
N TYR A 96 -1.60 10.86 5.83
CA TYR A 96 -0.69 9.75 6.03
C TYR A 96 -0.44 8.96 4.74
N VAL A 97 -1.48 8.72 3.93
CA VAL A 97 -1.33 8.06 2.62
C VAL A 97 -0.51 8.92 1.65
N ASP A 98 -0.70 10.24 1.67
CA ASP A 98 0.09 11.20 0.90
C ASP A 98 1.57 11.20 1.31
N GLU A 99 1.87 11.14 2.61
CA GLU A 99 3.23 11.01 3.15
C GLU A 99 3.90 9.70 2.69
N LEU A 100 3.17 8.58 2.69
CA LEU A 100 3.65 7.31 2.16
C LEU A 100 3.93 7.40 0.65
N GLN A 101 3.03 8.00 -0.13
CA GLN A 101 3.19 8.16 -1.57
C GLN A 101 4.41 9.04 -1.90
N SER A 102 4.55 10.16 -1.17
CA SER A 102 5.67 11.09 -1.31
C SER A 102 6.98 10.37 -1.04
N THR A 103 7.06 9.60 0.05
CA THR A 103 8.27 8.84 0.39
C THR A 103 8.62 7.81 -0.67
N VAL A 104 7.66 7.03 -1.18
CA VAL A 104 7.90 6.08 -2.28
C VAL A 104 8.41 6.80 -3.53
N THR A 105 7.89 8.00 -3.82
CA THR A 105 8.35 8.83 -4.95
C THR A 105 9.79 9.30 -4.76
N LYS A 106 10.17 9.71 -3.56
CA LYS A 106 11.55 10.10 -3.23
C LYS A 106 12.52 8.93 -3.37
N ILE A 107 12.13 7.73 -2.91
CA ILE A 107 12.91 6.50 -3.08
C ILE A 107 13.17 6.22 -4.56
N PHE A 108 12.12 6.34 -5.39
CA PHE A 108 12.24 6.18 -6.84
C PHE A 108 13.18 7.22 -7.47
N ALA A 109 13.11 8.47 -7.02
CA ALA A 109 13.96 9.55 -7.51
C ALA A 109 15.40 9.52 -6.96
N ASN A 110 15.74 8.53 -6.12
CA ASN A 110 16.98 8.46 -5.36
C ASN A 110 17.27 9.76 -4.59
N GLU A 111 16.21 10.38 -4.09
CA GLU A 111 16.29 11.57 -3.24
C GLU A 111 16.67 11.19 -1.81
N ASN A 112 17.20 12.16 -1.08
CA ASN A 112 17.56 11.95 0.31
C ASN A 112 16.29 11.82 1.17
N ILE A 113 16.11 10.66 1.78
CA ILE A 113 14.99 10.34 2.67
C ILE A 113 15.50 10.09 4.08
N SER A 114 14.71 10.48 5.07
CA SER A 114 15.01 10.19 6.47
C SER A 114 14.72 8.73 6.83
N ASP A 115 15.43 8.22 7.84
CA ASP A 115 15.19 6.87 8.38
C ASP A 115 13.74 6.69 8.85
N ASP A 116 13.13 7.76 9.40
CA ASP A 116 11.75 7.76 9.85
C ASP A 116 10.74 7.67 8.70
N GLU A 117 10.99 8.36 7.57
CA GLU A 117 10.17 8.24 6.36
C GLU A 117 10.27 6.82 5.79
N PHE A 118 11.48 6.29 5.68
CA PHE A 118 11.72 4.92 5.19
C PHE A 118 11.02 3.88 6.06
N ALA A 119 11.20 3.96 7.39
CA ALA A 119 10.61 3.03 8.34
C ALA A 119 9.08 3.03 8.30
N GLN A 120 8.44 4.16 7.99
CA GLN A 120 6.98 4.24 7.85
C GLN A 120 6.48 3.47 6.62
N VAL A 121 7.16 3.60 5.48
CA VAL A 121 6.82 2.88 4.25
C VAL A 121 7.04 1.38 4.45
N ASP A 122 8.19 0.98 4.99
CA ASP A 122 8.49 -0.41 5.28
C ASP A 122 7.48 -1.03 6.26
N ALA A 123 7.18 -0.34 7.36
CA ALA A 123 6.22 -0.80 8.35
C ALA A 123 4.81 -0.95 7.77
N PHE A 124 4.39 0.00 6.92
CA PHE A 124 3.09 -0.06 6.26
C PHE A 124 2.99 -1.29 5.35
N PHE A 125 3.91 -1.46 4.40
CA PHE A 125 3.86 -2.57 3.43
C PHE A 125 4.07 -3.94 4.10
N SER A 126 4.95 -4.03 5.10
CA SER A 126 5.17 -5.24 5.91
C SER A 126 3.92 -5.70 6.66
N ARG A 127 3.08 -4.77 7.13
CA ARG A 127 1.83 -5.11 7.83
C ARG A 127 0.71 -5.40 6.86
N TYR A 128 0.62 -4.60 5.80
CA TYR A 128 -0.33 -4.81 4.72
C TYR A 128 -0.17 -6.22 4.10
N GLY A 129 1.07 -6.62 3.79
CA GLY A 129 1.39 -7.95 3.27
C GLY A 129 1.01 -9.08 4.23
N ARG A 130 1.35 -8.95 5.53
CA ARG A 130 0.97 -9.93 6.56
C ARG A 130 -0.55 -10.14 6.66
N MET A 131 -1.33 -9.06 6.64
CA MET A 131 -2.79 -9.15 6.70
C MET A 131 -3.37 -9.82 5.45
N GLN A 132 -2.82 -9.51 4.27
CA GLN A 132 -3.24 -10.14 3.01
C GLN A 132 -2.89 -11.63 2.97
N PHE A 133 -1.71 -12.01 3.45
CA PHE A 133 -1.29 -13.42 3.55
C PHE A 133 -2.21 -14.22 4.49
N GLN A 134 -2.48 -13.71 5.69
CA GLN A 134 -3.39 -14.34 6.65
C GLN A 134 -4.78 -14.57 6.04
N ARG A 135 -5.29 -13.60 5.28
CA ARG A 135 -6.57 -13.71 4.58
C ARG A 135 -6.55 -14.80 3.51
N SER A 136 -5.52 -14.82 2.66
CA SER A 136 -5.37 -15.82 1.61
C SER A 136 -5.26 -17.22 2.20
N ARG A 137 -4.58 -17.38 3.35
CA ARG A 137 -4.49 -18.65 4.07
C ARG A 137 -5.84 -19.10 4.65
N ALA A 138 -6.56 -18.20 5.34
CA ALA A 138 -7.88 -18.51 5.90
C ALA A 138 -8.89 -18.94 4.82
N LYS A 139 -8.80 -18.37 3.61
CA LYS A 139 -9.64 -18.75 2.47
C LYS A 139 -9.32 -20.16 1.97
N LEU A 140 -8.06 -20.57 1.96
CA LEU A 140 -7.64 -21.92 1.57
C LEU A 140 -8.03 -22.97 2.61
N GLU A 141 -8.03 -22.61 3.90
CA GLU A 141 -8.43 -23.49 5.00
C GLU A 141 -9.97 -23.67 5.10
N SER A 142 -10.75 -22.80 4.45
CA SER A 142 -12.22 -22.83 4.43
C SER A 142 -12.85 -23.60 3.25
N VAL A 143 -12.03 -24.20 2.38
CA VAL A 143 -12.42 -25.01 1.21
C VAL A 143 -12.13 -26.48 1.51
#